data_AF-A0AAU6J8R3-F1
#
_entry.id   AF-A0AAU6J8R3-F1
#
_cell.length_a   1.000
_cell.length_b   1.000
_cell.length_c   1.000
_cell.angle_alpha   90.00
_cell.angle_beta   90.00
_cell.angle_gamma   90.00
#
_symmetry.space_group_name_H-M   'P 1'
#
loop_
_entity.id
_entity.type
_entity.pdbx_description
1 polymer ?
#
loop_
_entity_poly.entity_id
_entity_poly.type
_entity_poly.pdbx_seq_one_letter_code
_entity_poly.pdbx_strand_id
1 'polypeptide(L)'
;MALSTAFTEMFGVRYPIALAPMGGSAGGALAAAVSRGGGFGFLGGAFGDPEWLAREAPIVAGTDSPWGVGFLTWGIDVAVVERALEYGPRAVMLSFGDPSPYAERVRRAGTLLILQVTDLEEAEQAVDLGADVIVAQGTESGGHGARNGRSTLPFVPAVVDLVDPVPVLAAGGIADGRGVAAALVLGAAGALIGTRFQATTEALVAPSITKAILEGRGRDTERSTVLDIARGSRWPAKYPARTLGHPYLDQWRGREAELAADPQARQNYQDDVARGTVPPLPVWAGEAVDLITDLPSAAELVPTLAAQTEEALTRAGRR
;
A
#
# COMPACT_ATOMS: atom_id res chain seq x y z
N MET A 1 8.38 25.69 0.91
CA MET A 1 7.99 25.72 -0.52
C MET A 1 6.72 24.90 -0.59
N ALA A 2 5.61 25.45 -1.07
CA ALA A 2 4.38 24.65 -1.18
C ALA A 2 4.68 23.37 -1.99
N LEU A 3 4.40 22.20 -1.43
CA LEU A 3 4.63 20.89 -2.06
C LEU A 3 3.56 20.63 -3.15
N SER A 4 3.43 21.54 -4.11
CA SER A 4 2.50 21.43 -5.24
C SER A 4 3.11 20.56 -6.33
N THR A 5 2.34 19.59 -6.81
CA THR A 5 2.70 18.59 -7.82
C THR A 5 1.46 18.31 -8.70
N ALA A 6 1.65 17.63 -9.83
CA ALA A 6 0.53 17.16 -10.65
C ALA A 6 -0.47 16.31 -9.84
N PHE A 7 -0.01 15.53 -8.86
CA PHE A 7 -0.87 14.74 -7.99
C PHE A 7 -1.73 15.62 -7.06
N THR A 8 -1.13 16.60 -6.38
CA THR A 8 -1.89 17.49 -5.49
C THR A 8 -2.95 18.29 -6.24
N GLU A 9 -2.62 18.74 -7.46
CA GLU A 9 -3.53 19.51 -8.32
C GLU A 9 -4.69 18.62 -8.84
N MET A 10 -4.39 17.42 -9.32
CA MET A 10 -5.38 16.48 -9.85
C MET A 10 -6.41 16.03 -8.80
N PHE A 11 -5.94 15.83 -7.56
CA PHE A 11 -6.77 15.35 -6.45
C PHE A 11 -7.32 16.46 -5.56
N GLY A 12 -6.83 17.70 -5.67
CA GLY A 12 -7.22 18.79 -4.78
C GLY A 12 -6.77 18.58 -3.33
N VAL A 13 -5.63 17.90 -3.13
CA VAL A 13 -5.05 17.65 -1.80
C VAL A 13 -3.89 18.61 -1.53
N ARG A 14 -3.55 18.81 -0.25
CA ARG A 14 -2.54 19.80 0.16
C ARG A 14 -1.12 19.28 0.04
N TYR A 15 -0.93 17.98 0.25
CA TYR A 15 0.38 17.34 0.30
C TYR A 15 0.43 16.13 -0.62
N PRO A 16 1.58 15.85 -1.27
CA PRO A 16 1.76 14.74 -2.21
C PRO A 16 1.99 13.42 -1.45
N ILE A 17 1.11 13.12 -0.50
CA ILE A 17 1.19 11.99 0.42
C ILE A 17 -0.14 11.24 0.35
N ALA A 18 -0.08 9.98 -0.05
CA ALA A 18 -1.21 9.09 -0.11
C ALA A 18 -1.05 7.91 0.85
N LEU A 19 -2.15 7.47 1.44
CA LEU A 19 -2.25 6.24 2.22
C LEU A 19 -2.34 5.04 1.27
N ALA A 20 -1.61 3.96 1.52
CA ALA A 20 -1.80 2.71 0.76
C ALA A 20 -3.13 2.01 1.14
N PRO A 21 -3.88 1.45 0.18
CA PRO A 21 -5.08 0.65 0.45
C PRO A 21 -4.72 -0.71 1.07
N MET A 22 -4.53 -0.75 2.39
CA MET A 22 -4.14 -1.95 3.13
C MET A 22 -5.37 -2.74 3.60
N GLY A 23 -5.62 -3.90 2.98
CA GLY A 23 -6.75 -4.77 3.35
C GLY A 23 -6.79 -5.12 4.84
N GLY A 24 -7.92 -4.87 5.50
CA GLY A 24 -8.10 -5.13 6.92
C GLY A 24 -7.45 -4.11 7.87
N SER A 25 -6.45 -3.33 7.43
CA SER A 25 -5.76 -2.31 8.26
C SER A 25 -6.19 -0.88 7.96
N ALA A 26 -6.38 -0.55 6.68
CA ALA A 26 -6.84 0.76 6.22
C ALA A 26 -8.36 0.79 6.09
N GLY A 27 -9.04 0.96 7.23
CA GLY A 27 -10.48 1.22 7.30
C GLY A 27 -10.85 2.67 6.97
N GLY A 28 -12.14 2.97 7.06
CA GLY A 28 -12.69 4.28 6.73
C GLY A 28 -12.18 5.39 7.66
N ALA A 29 -11.96 5.09 8.95
CA ALA A 29 -11.44 6.06 9.91
C ALA A 29 -10.01 6.52 9.57
N LEU A 30 -9.13 5.59 9.18
CA LEU A 30 -7.76 5.89 8.78
C LEU A 30 -7.73 6.69 7.47
N ALA A 31 -8.48 6.25 6.45
CA ALA A 31 -8.58 6.97 5.19
C ALA A 31 -9.09 8.41 5.41
N ALA A 32 -10.15 8.57 6.20
CA ALA A 32 -10.71 9.86 6.55
C ALA A 32 -9.72 10.76 7.31
N ALA A 33 -8.93 10.21 8.23
CA ALA A 33 -7.93 10.97 8.97
C ALA A 33 -6.79 11.46 8.08
N VAL A 34 -6.30 10.63 7.15
CA VAL A 34 -5.28 11.03 6.17
C VAL A 34 -5.80 12.14 5.25
N SER A 35 -7.03 11.99 4.74
CA SER A 35 -7.66 13.02 3.90
C SER A 35 -7.84 14.35 4.65
N ARG A 36 -8.29 14.33 5.91
CA ARG A 36 -8.38 15.54 6.77
C ARG A 36 -7.02 16.17 7.07
N GLY A 37 -5.96 15.35 7.18
CA GLY A 37 -4.58 15.82 7.34
C GLY A 37 -4.03 16.53 6.11
N GLY A 38 -4.76 16.53 4.99
CA GLY A 38 -4.39 17.18 3.73
C GLY A 38 -3.68 16.26 2.73
N GLY A 39 -3.60 14.95 3.01
CA GLY A 39 -3.13 13.93 2.07
C GLY A 39 -4.29 13.30 1.32
N PHE A 40 -4.04 12.18 0.64
CA PHE A 40 -5.08 11.39 -0.03
C PHE A 40 -5.28 10.04 0.66
N GLY A 41 -6.42 9.87 1.33
CA GLY A 41 -6.78 8.63 2.02
C GLY A 41 -7.35 7.56 1.09
N PHE A 42 -6.80 6.34 1.15
CA PHE A 42 -7.38 5.16 0.52
C PHE A 42 -8.01 4.20 1.53
N LEU A 43 -9.24 3.77 1.26
CA LEU A 43 -9.86 2.60 1.88
C LEU A 43 -9.27 1.31 1.28
N GLY A 44 -8.83 0.39 2.13
CA GLY A 44 -8.37 -0.94 1.74
C GLY A 44 -9.55 -1.88 1.43
N GLY A 45 -10.01 -1.92 0.19
CA GLY A 45 -11.11 -2.79 -0.25
C GLY A 45 -10.71 -4.26 -0.45
N ALA A 46 -9.42 -4.54 -0.66
CA ALA A 46 -8.86 -5.89 -0.81
C ALA A 46 -9.61 -6.75 -1.83
N PHE A 47 -10.29 -7.81 -1.38
CA PHE A 47 -11.09 -8.73 -2.21
C PHE A 47 -12.56 -8.29 -2.37
N GLY A 48 -12.92 -7.08 -1.95
CA GLY A 48 -14.26 -6.53 -2.17
C GLY A 48 -15.36 -7.09 -1.28
N ASP A 49 -15.01 -7.50 -0.04
CA ASP A 49 -15.98 -7.99 0.94
C ASP A 49 -17.14 -6.97 1.10
N PRO A 50 -18.39 -7.34 0.77
CA PRO A 50 -19.53 -6.44 0.84
C PRO A 50 -19.78 -5.89 2.26
N GLU A 51 -19.59 -6.71 3.30
CA GLU A 51 -19.81 -6.28 4.68
C GLU A 51 -18.75 -5.27 5.13
N TRP A 52 -17.50 -5.50 4.71
CA TRP A 52 -16.40 -4.55 4.93
C TRP A 52 -16.69 -3.21 4.26
N LEU A 53 -17.04 -3.20 2.97
CA LEU A 53 -17.33 -1.97 2.24
C LEU A 53 -18.53 -1.23 2.83
N ALA A 54 -19.61 -1.94 3.19
CA ALA A 54 -20.79 -1.34 3.81
C ALA A 54 -20.50 -0.71 5.17
N ARG A 55 -19.56 -1.27 5.93
CA ARG A 55 -19.15 -0.73 7.24
C ARG A 55 -18.20 0.45 7.11
N GLU A 56 -17.19 0.35 6.24
CA GLU A 56 -16.05 1.29 6.23
C GLU A 56 -16.19 2.43 5.23
N ALA A 57 -16.78 2.20 4.04
CA ALA A 57 -16.88 3.23 3.00
C ALA A 57 -17.72 4.45 3.44
N PRO A 58 -18.87 4.31 4.13
CA PRO A 58 -19.63 5.47 4.61
C PRO A 58 -18.85 6.40 5.55
N ILE A 59 -17.89 5.87 6.32
CA ILE A 59 -17.09 6.66 7.28
C ILE A 59 -16.21 7.68 6.54
N VAL A 60 -15.55 7.26 5.46
CA VAL A 60 -14.69 8.14 4.66
C VAL A 60 -15.49 8.98 3.66
N ALA A 61 -16.57 8.42 3.11
CA ALA A 61 -17.49 9.14 2.24
C ALA A 61 -18.24 10.28 2.96
N GLY A 62 -18.38 10.19 4.29
CA GLY A 62 -18.94 11.26 5.12
C GLY A 62 -17.99 12.44 5.36
N THR A 63 -16.78 12.45 4.78
CA THR A 63 -15.85 13.58 4.85
C THR A 63 -15.99 14.49 3.63
N ASP A 64 -15.69 15.78 3.81
CA ASP A 64 -15.63 16.74 2.69
C ASP A 64 -14.34 16.63 1.86
N SER A 65 -13.44 15.71 2.23
CA SER A 65 -12.12 15.57 1.62
C SER A 65 -12.12 14.44 0.59
N PRO A 66 -11.34 14.58 -0.51
CA PRO A 66 -11.25 13.52 -1.51
C PRO A 66 -10.61 12.26 -0.91
N TRP A 67 -11.08 11.11 -1.37
CA TRP A 67 -10.65 9.80 -0.91
C TRP A 67 -10.74 8.79 -2.06
N GLY A 68 -10.08 7.65 -1.92
CA GLY A 68 -10.16 6.56 -2.89
C GLY A 68 -10.31 5.20 -2.25
N VAL A 69 -10.47 4.18 -3.07
CA VAL A 69 -10.56 2.78 -2.64
C VAL A 69 -9.63 1.92 -3.48
N GLY A 70 -8.98 0.94 -2.87
CA GLY A 70 -8.05 0.04 -3.57
C GLY A 70 -8.39 -1.44 -3.45
N PHE A 71 -8.09 -2.20 -4.51
CA PHE A 71 -8.42 -3.62 -4.63
C PHE A 71 -7.24 -4.48 -5.08
N LEU A 72 -7.31 -5.76 -4.74
CA LEU A 72 -6.43 -6.82 -5.22
C LEU A 72 -7.02 -7.42 -6.50
N THR A 73 -6.56 -6.92 -7.65
CA THR A 73 -7.20 -7.14 -8.96
C THR A 73 -7.33 -8.62 -9.32
N TRP A 74 -6.35 -9.44 -8.97
CA TRP A 74 -6.38 -10.89 -9.23
C TRP A 74 -7.51 -11.64 -8.50
N GLY A 75 -8.12 -11.04 -7.47
CA GLY A 75 -9.09 -11.70 -6.59
C GLY A 75 -10.48 -11.04 -6.56
N ILE A 76 -10.79 -10.15 -7.50
CA ILE A 76 -12.09 -9.46 -7.58
C ILE A 76 -12.73 -9.60 -8.95
N ASP A 77 -14.02 -9.30 -9.06
CA ASP A 77 -14.73 -9.13 -10.32
C ASP A 77 -15.12 -7.65 -10.54
N VAL A 78 -15.63 -7.33 -11.73
CA VAL A 78 -16.02 -5.95 -12.07
C VAL A 78 -17.11 -5.44 -11.13
N ALA A 79 -18.02 -6.30 -10.67
CA ALA A 79 -19.12 -5.91 -9.81
C ALA A 79 -18.64 -5.38 -8.43
N VAL A 80 -17.51 -5.86 -7.93
CA VAL A 80 -16.86 -5.29 -6.74
C VAL A 80 -16.51 -3.81 -6.94
N VAL A 81 -15.90 -3.48 -8.08
CA VAL A 81 -15.52 -2.09 -8.39
C VAL A 81 -16.77 -1.24 -8.58
N GLU A 82 -17.78 -1.75 -9.28
CA GLU A 82 -19.06 -1.05 -9.47
C GLU A 82 -19.73 -0.69 -8.14
N ARG A 83 -19.81 -1.64 -7.20
CA ARG A 83 -20.36 -1.39 -5.87
C ARG A 83 -19.58 -0.32 -5.13
N ALA A 84 -18.26 -0.34 -5.24
CA ALA A 84 -17.42 0.65 -4.56
C ALA A 84 -17.60 2.06 -5.13
N LEU A 85 -17.87 2.17 -6.44
CA LEU A 85 -18.15 3.45 -7.12
C LEU A 85 -19.46 4.10 -6.62
N GLU A 86 -20.42 3.33 -6.10
CA GLU A 86 -21.67 3.86 -5.51
C GLU A 86 -21.42 4.76 -4.29
N TYR A 87 -20.27 4.60 -3.61
CA TYR A 87 -19.89 5.46 -2.48
C TYR A 87 -19.22 6.77 -2.90
N GLY A 88 -19.01 6.99 -4.21
CA GLY A 88 -18.42 8.21 -4.76
C GLY A 88 -16.93 8.43 -4.44
N PRO A 89 -16.04 7.43 -4.55
CA PRO A 89 -14.60 7.67 -4.40
C PRO A 89 -14.06 8.53 -5.54
N ARG A 90 -13.08 9.38 -5.23
CA ARG A 90 -12.35 10.21 -6.22
C ARG A 90 -11.39 9.38 -7.07
N ALA A 91 -10.87 8.28 -6.53
CA ALA A 91 -10.04 7.33 -7.27
C ALA A 91 -10.32 5.87 -6.90
N VAL A 92 -10.13 4.98 -7.87
CA VAL A 92 -9.98 3.54 -7.67
C VAL A 92 -8.54 3.16 -7.96
N MET A 93 -7.90 2.47 -7.02
CA MET A 93 -6.56 1.90 -7.18
C MET A 93 -6.65 0.40 -7.42
N LEU A 94 -6.04 -0.09 -8.49
CA LEU A 94 -5.97 -1.50 -8.82
C LEU A 94 -4.52 -1.99 -8.71
N SER A 95 -4.34 -3.07 -7.95
CA SER A 95 -3.02 -3.64 -7.68
C SER A 95 -3.02 -5.14 -7.95
N PHE A 96 -1.93 -5.64 -8.54
CA PHE A 96 -1.62 -7.06 -8.69
C PHE A 96 -2.67 -7.84 -9.49
N GLY A 97 -2.48 -7.98 -10.80
CA GLY A 97 -3.39 -8.68 -11.69
C GLY A 97 -3.69 -7.86 -12.94
N ASP A 98 -4.58 -8.35 -13.80
CA ASP A 98 -4.96 -7.67 -15.05
C ASP A 98 -6.03 -6.59 -14.79
N PRO A 99 -5.72 -5.29 -14.94
CA PRO A 99 -6.68 -4.22 -14.70
C PRO A 99 -7.57 -3.92 -15.91
N SER A 100 -7.32 -4.54 -17.08
CA SER A 100 -8.04 -4.27 -18.33
C SER A 100 -9.56 -4.37 -18.21
N PRO A 101 -10.15 -5.36 -17.50
CA PRO A 101 -11.61 -5.47 -17.37
C PRO A 101 -12.28 -4.31 -16.62
N TYR A 102 -11.52 -3.54 -15.83
CA TYR A 102 -12.06 -2.54 -14.90
C TYR A 102 -11.86 -1.11 -15.38
N ALA A 103 -10.84 -0.86 -16.22
CA ALA A 103 -10.40 0.47 -16.60
C ALA A 103 -11.52 1.31 -17.25
N GLU A 104 -12.28 0.73 -18.18
CA GLU A 104 -13.41 1.43 -18.80
C GLU A 104 -14.52 1.75 -17.78
N ARG A 105 -14.74 0.85 -16.82
CA ARG A 105 -15.82 1.02 -15.85
C ARG A 105 -15.56 2.15 -14.87
N VAL A 106 -14.32 2.26 -14.39
CA VAL A 106 -13.85 3.36 -13.54
C VAL A 106 -13.96 4.70 -14.29
N ARG A 107 -13.47 4.74 -15.53
CA ARG A 107 -13.52 5.95 -16.38
C ARG A 107 -14.94 6.44 -16.64
N ARG A 108 -15.88 5.54 -16.98
CA ARG A 108 -17.29 5.88 -17.22
C ARG A 108 -17.99 6.45 -15.98
N ALA A 109 -17.49 6.16 -14.78
CA ALA A 109 -18.02 6.72 -13.53
C ALA A 109 -17.44 8.12 -13.19
N GLY A 110 -16.49 8.64 -13.99
CA GLY A 110 -15.82 9.91 -13.71
C GLY A 110 -14.83 9.83 -12.54
N THR A 111 -14.46 8.62 -12.13
CA THR A 111 -13.47 8.34 -11.09
C THR A 111 -12.09 8.15 -11.70
N LEU A 112 -11.05 8.62 -11.03
CA LEU A 112 -9.67 8.50 -11.50
C LEU A 112 -9.17 7.06 -11.32
N LEU A 113 -8.45 6.55 -12.32
CA LEU A 113 -7.85 5.22 -12.32
C LEU A 113 -6.38 5.31 -11.89
N ILE A 114 -6.04 4.65 -10.77
CA ILE A 114 -4.66 4.48 -10.34
C ILE A 114 -4.25 3.02 -10.53
N LEU A 115 -3.14 2.78 -11.22
CA LEU A 115 -2.61 1.43 -11.42
C LEU A 115 -1.28 1.27 -10.70
N GLN A 116 -1.18 0.28 -9.82
CA GLN A 116 0.10 -0.08 -9.18
C GLN A 116 0.87 -1.05 -10.05
N VAL A 117 2.15 -0.74 -10.24
CA VAL A 117 3.07 -1.49 -11.09
C VAL A 117 4.30 -1.90 -10.29
N THR A 118 4.85 -3.04 -10.67
CA THR A 118 5.98 -3.71 -10.00
C THR A 118 7.14 -4.02 -10.95
N ASP A 119 6.93 -3.82 -12.26
CA ASP A 119 7.93 -3.82 -13.32
C ASP A 119 7.56 -2.82 -14.44
N LEU A 120 8.39 -2.74 -15.48
CA LEU A 120 8.21 -1.79 -16.57
C LEU A 120 7.15 -2.23 -17.58
N GLU A 121 6.91 -3.54 -17.73
CA GLU A 121 5.85 -4.06 -18.63
C GLU A 121 4.46 -3.69 -18.09
N GLU A 122 4.27 -3.80 -16.77
CA GLU A 122 3.06 -3.31 -16.10
C GLU A 122 2.91 -1.78 -16.21
N ALA A 123 4.02 -1.03 -16.25
CA ALA A 123 3.98 0.43 -16.45
C ALA A 123 3.54 0.81 -17.87
N GLU A 124 4.03 0.13 -18.90
CA GLU A 124 3.57 0.28 -20.29
C GLU A 124 2.07 -0.07 -20.40
N GLN A 125 1.67 -1.22 -19.85
CA GLN A 125 0.27 -1.63 -19.83
C GLN A 125 -0.61 -0.59 -19.12
N ALA A 126 -0.12 0.02 -18.03
CA ALA A 126 -0.88 1.03 -17.30
C ALA A 126 -1.13 2.30 -18.13
N VAL A 127 -0.15 2.72 -18.94
CA VAL A 127 -0.31 3.83 -19.90
C VAL A 127 -1.32 3.46 -20.98
N ASP A 128 -1.22 2.26 -21.57
CA ASP A 128 -2.12 1.80 -22.62
C ASP A 128 -3.59 1.74 -22.16
N LEU A 129 -3.81 1.38 -20.89
CA LEU A 129 -5.14 1.36 -20.27
C LEU A 129 -5.64 2.76 -19.87
N GLY A 130 -4.78 3.78 -19.96
CA GLY A 130 -5.09 5.17 -19.64
C GLY A 130 -5.21 5.41 -18.14
N ALA A 131 -4.23 4.93 -17.36
CA ALA A 131 -4.10 5.32 -15.96
C ALA A 131 -3.96 6.84 -15.82
N ASP A 132 -4.66 7.42 -14.85
CA ASP A 132 -4.49 8.82 -14.48
C ASP A 132 -3.26 9.02 -13.58
N VAL A 133 -2.91 8.00 -12.79
CA VAL A 133 -1.71 7.94 -11.95
C VAL A 133 -1.16 6.52 -11.95
N ILE A 134 0.16 6.39 -11.93
CA ILE A 134 0.86 5.11 -11.76
C ILE A 134 1.54 5.07 -10.38
N VAL A 135 1.42 3.96 -9.64
CA VAL A 135 2.16 3.74 -8.40
C VAL A 135 3.32 2.78 -8.69
N ALA A 136 4.56 3.27 -8.61
CA ALA A 136 5.76 2.46 -8.77
C ALA A 136 6.16 1.85 -7.41
N GLN A 137 5.88 0.57 -7.19
CA GLN A 137 6.16 -0.12 -5.93
C GLN A 137 7.53 -0.80 -5.95
N GLY A 138 8.47 -0.29 -5.15
CA GLY A 138 9.77 -0.93 -4.91
C GLY A 138 9.69 -2.15 -3.99
N THR A 139 10.68 -3.04 -4.11
CA THR A 139 10.78 -4.28 -3.33
C THR A 139 10.95 -4.08 -1.82
N GLU A 140 11.20 -2.88 -1.33
CA GLU A 140 11.30 -2.60 0.10
C GLU A 140 9.92 -2.46 0.76
N SER A 141 8.84 -2.48 -0.04
CA SER A 141 7.45 -2.43 0.45
C SER A 141 7.10 -3.61 1.38
N GLY A 142 6.23 -3.34 2.34
CA GLY A 142 5.59 -4.37 3.15
C GLY A 142 4.42 -5.03 2.40
N GLY A 143 4.09 -6.26 2.78
CA GLY A 143 3.05 -7.04 2.09
C GLY A 143 3.51 -7.52 0.72
N HIS A 144 2.54 -7.86 -0.14
CA HIS A 144 2.80 -8.41 -1.46
C HIS A 144 3.48 -7.40 -2.40
N GLY A 145 4.42 -7.89 -3.20
CA GLY A 145 5.18 -7.11 -4.17
C GLY A 145 6.04 -8.03 -5.04
N ALA A 146 6.63 -7.51 -6.12
CA ALA A 146 7.31 -8.35 -7.10
C ALA A 146 8.46 -9.18 -6.50
N ARG A 147 8.49 -10.47 -6.86
CA ARG A 147 9.59 -11.39 -6.56
C ARG A 147 10.92 -10.92 -7.16
N ASN A 148 10.86 -10.50 -8.42
CA ASN A 148 12.01 -10.05 -9.22
C ASN A 148 11.91 -8.55 -9.54
N GLY A 149 11.39 -7.77 -8.60
CA GLY A 149 11.23 -6.32 -8.75
C GLY A 149 12.53 -5.55 -8.53
N ARG A 150 12.48 -4.24 -8.76
CA ARG A 150 13.56 -3.30 -8.43
C ARG A 150 13.26 -2.59 -7.10
N SER A 151 14.31 -2.13 -6.43
CA SER A 151 14.17 -1.21 -5.29
C SER A 151 13.57 0.13 -5.72
N THR A 152 12.96 0.86 -4.78
CA THR A 152 12.32 2.17 -5.04
C THR A 152 13.30 3.14 -5.72
N LEU A 153 14.56 3.20 -5.26
CA LEU A 153 15.56 4.15 -5.74
C LEU A 153 15.82 4.02 -7.27
N PRO A 154 16.11 2.84 -7.85
CA PRO A 154 16.26 2.67 -9.29
C PRO A 154 14.94 2.48 -10.04
N PHE A 155 13.85 2.07 -9.37
CA PHE A 155 12.59 1.77 -10.05
C PHE A 155 11.80 3.02 -10.39
N VAL A 156 11.61 3.91 -9.41
CA VAL A 156 10.80 5.12 -9.57
C VAL A 156 11.23 5.99 -10.75
N PRO A 157 12.51 6.40 -10.90
CA PRO A 157 12.91 7.26 -12.02
C PRO A 157 12.75 6.54 -13.37
N ALA A 158 12.99 5.23 -13.42
CA ALA A 158 12.81 4.46 -14.65
C ALA A 158 11.33 4.40 -15.08
N VAL A 159 10.39 4.33 -14.13
CA VAL A 159 8.95 4.40 -14.43
C VAL A 159 8.56 5.82 -14.83
N VAL A 160 9.02 6.85 -14.09
CA VAL A 160 8.75 8.26 -14.41
C VAL A 160 9.14 8.60 -15.84
N ASP A 161 10.36 8.26 -16.25
CA ASP A 161 10.85 8.55 -17.60
C ASP A 161 10.07 7.78 -18.69
N LEU A 162 9.60 6.57 -18.38
CA LEU A 162 8.87 5.72 -19.30
C LEU A 162 7.44 6.19 -19.56
N VAL A 163 6.77 6.71 -18.52
CA VAL A 163 5.31 6.97 -18.55
C VAL A 163 4.95 8.45 -18.65
N ASP A 164 5.94 9.34 -18.77
CA ASP A 164 5.72 10.77 -18.96
C ASP A 164 4.69 11.05 -20.08
N PRO A 165 3.67 11.90 -19.84
CA PRO A 165 3.48 12.80 -18.69
C PRO A 165 2.60 12.26 -17.55
N VAL A 166 2.33 10.95 -17.47
CA VAL A 166 1.47 10.38 -16.42
C VAL A 166 2.17 10.51 -15.05
N PRO A 167 1.55 11.14 -14.04
CA PRO A 167 2.18 11.31 -12.73
C PRO A 167 2.40 9.97 -12.03
N VAL A 168 3.57 9.82 -11.40
CA VAL A 168 3.95 8.62 -10.66
C VAL A 168 3.95 8.89 -9.15
N LEU A 169 3.40 7.98 -8.35
CA LEU A 169 3.64 7.94 -6.91
C LEU A 169 4.69 6.86 -6.58
N ALA A 170 5.70 7.21 -5.80
CA ALA A 170 6.67 6.25 -5.29
C ALA A 170 6.08 5.46 -4.11
N ALA A 171 6.27 4.14 -4.09
CA ALA A 171 5.85 3.29 -2.97
C ALA A 171 6.97 2.32 -2.56
N GLY A 172 7.06 2.02 -1.26
CA GLY A 172 8.06 1.11 -0.69
C GLY A 172 9.26 1.84 -0.09
N GLY A 173 9.61 1.51 1.16
CA GLY A 173 10.75 2.11 1.87
C GLY A 173 10.55 3.56 2.37
N ILE A 174 9.34 4.12 2.26
CA ILE A 174 9.04 5.50 2.68
C ILE A 174 8.31 5.49 4.02
N ALA A 175 8.93 6.07 5.06
CA ALA A 175 8.36 6.13 6.41
C ALA A 175 8.44 7.52 7.07
N ASP A 176 9.17 8.47 6.49
CA ASP A 176 9.28 9.85 6.98
C ASP A 176 9.41 10.84 5.82
N GLY A 177 9.50 12.15 6.14
CA GLY A 177 9.63 13.19 5.11
C GLY A 177 10.93 13.14 4.30
N ARG A 178 12.00 12.46 4.76
CA ARG A 178 13.21 12.26 3.94
C ARG A 178 12.91 11.34 2.76
N GLY A 179 12.15 10.28 3.00
CA GLY A 179 11.69 9.36 1.96
C GLY A 179 10.76 10.05 0.96
N VAL A 180 9.84 10.88 1.43
CA VAL A 180 8.96 11.68 0.55
C VAL A 180 9.78 12.68 -0.28
N ALA A 181 10.75 13.37 0.32
CA ALA A 181 11.65 14.28 -0.40
C ALA A 181 12.46 13.54 -1.48
N ALA A 182 12.98 12.35 -1.17
CA ALA A 182 13.68 11.52 -2.13
C ALA A 182 12.77 11.11 -3.30
N ALA A 183 11.52 10.71 -3.03
CA ALA A 183 10.55 10.39 -4.08
C ALA A 183 10.34 11.57 -5.05
N LEU A 184 10.16 12.78 -4.52
CA LEU A 184 10.00 13.99 -5.35
C LEU A 184 11.26 14.28 -6.18
N VAL A 185 12.45 14.10 -5.61
CA VAL A 185 13.72 14.29 -6.33
C VAL A 185 13.94 13.24 -7.43
N LEU A 186 13.42 12.02 -7.24
CA LEU A 186 13.42 10.97 -8.27
C LEU A 186 12.41 11.22 -9.41
N GLY A 187 11.66 12.33 -9.36
CA GLY A 187 10.68 12.70 -10.39
C GLY A 187 9.25 12.25 -10.11
N ALA A 188 8.99 11.57 -8.99
CA ALA A 188 7.62 11.22 -8.62
C ALA A 188 6.80 12.48 -8.28
N ALA A 189 5.50 12.44 -8.55
CA ALA A 189 4.54 13.45 -8.13
C ALA A 189 4.12 13.31 -6.66
N GLY A 190 4.61 12.28 -5.95
CA GLY A 190 4.33 12.07 -4.53
C GLY A 190 4.71 10.68 -4.04
N ALA A 191 4.23 10.34 -2.86
CA ALA A 191 4.50 9.05 -2.20
C ALA A 191 3.22 8.36 -1.75
N LEU A 192 3.14 7.04 -1.97
CA LEU A 192 2.15 6.15 -1.38
C LEU A 192 2.79 5.38 -0.21
N ILE A 193 2.24 5.54 0.99
CA ILE A 193 2.84 5.07 2.24
C ILE A 193 1.96 4.03 2.92
N GLY A 194 2.55 2.89 3.30
CA GLY A 194 1.87 1.78 3.97
C GLY A 194 2.22 1.66 5.46
N THR A 195 3.33 0.96 5.78
CA THR A 195 3.72 0.57 7.15
C THR A 195 3.70 1.73 8.16
N ARG A 196 4.11 2.93 7.77
CA ARG A 196 4.08 4.14 8.62
C ARG A 196 2.66 4.57 9.01
N PHE A 197 1.67 4.42 8.12
CA PHE A 197 0.25 4.65 8.46
C PHE A 197 -0.41 3.46 9.14
N GLN A 198 0.17 2.26 9.07
CA GLN A 198 -0.28 1.15 9.92
C GLN A 198 0.05 1.41 11.40
N ALA A 199 1.08 2.22 11.69
CA ALA A 199 1.41 2.75 13.00
C ALA A 199 0.77 4.12 13.25
N THR A 200 -0.56 4.20 13.12
CA THR A 200 -1.38 5.34 13.58
C THR A 200 -2.60 4.85 14.36
N THR A 201 -3.17 5.72 15.19
CA THR A 201 -4.28 5.36 16.10
C THR A 201 -5.55 4.86 15.40
N GLU A 202 -5.76 5.25 14.14
CA GLU A 202 -6.96 4.93 13.36
C GLU A 202 -6.84 3.62 12.58
N ALA A 203 -5.65 3.02 12.53
CA ALA A 203 -5.43 1.76 11.82
C ALA A 203 -6.16 0.60 12.51
N LEU A 204 -6.86 -0.22 11.74
CA LEU A 204 -7.61 -1.38 12.23
C LEU A 204 -6.68 -2.59 12.43
N VAL A 205 -5.69 -2.44 13.30
CA VAL A 205 -4.73 -3.48 13.63
C VAL A 205 -4.75 -3.80 15.12
N ALA A 206 -4.43 -5.05 15.46
CA ALA A 206 -4.30 -5.44 16.86
C ALA A 206 -3.12 -4.68 17.51
N PRO A 207 -3.19 -4.34 18.81
CA PRO A 207 -2.09 -3.66 19.51
C PRO A 207 -0.74 -4.37 19.41
N SER A 208 -0.75 -5.70 19.29
CA SER A 208 0.45 -6.51 19.07
C SER A 208 1.14 -6.23 17.72
N ILE A 209 0.37 -5.95 16.67
CA ILE A 209 0.90 -5.58 15.35
C ILE A 209 1.57 -4.21 15.43
N THR A 210 0.90 -3.23 16.05
CA THR A 210 1.48 -1.90 16.26
C THR A 210 2.77 -1.98 17.07
N LYS A 211 2.78 -2.74 18.17
CA LYS A 211 3.98 -2.96 18.97
C LYS A 211 5.11 -3.57 18.14
N ALA A 212 4.82 -4.60 17.34
CA ALA A 212 5.81 -5.22 16.47
C ALA A 212 6.40 -4.25 15.43
N ILE A 213 5.60 -3.33 14.88
CA ILE A 213 6.09 -2.29 13.98
C ILE A 213 7.03 -1.33 14.71
N LEU A 214 6.66 -0.84 15.90
CA LEU A 214 7.47 0.11 16.68
C LEU A 214 8.79 -0.50 17.17
N GLU A 215 8.79 -1.80 17.45
CA GLU A 215 9.96 -2.53 17.94
C GLU A 215 10.80 -3.16 16.82
N GLY A 216 10.24 -3.29 15.61
CA GLY A 216 10.85 -3.98 14.48
C GLY A 216 12.06 -3.24 13.90
N ARG A 217 12.90 -3.97 13.17
CA ARG A 217 14.00 -3.42 12.37
C ARG A 217 13.88 -3.84 10.91
N GLY A 218 14.42 -3.05 9.98
CA GLY A 218 14.36 -3.37 8.55
C GLY A 218 14.93 -4.75 8.23
N ARG A 219 16.05 -5.09 8.90
CA ARG A 219 16.71 -6.41 8.80
C ARG A 219 15.87 -7.59 9.29
N ASP A 220 14.84 -7.33 10.10
CA ASP A 220 13.95 -8.36 10.64
C ASP A 220 12.80 -8.67 9.67
N THR A 221 12.78 -8.00 8.51
CA THR A 221 11.82 -8.27 7.45
C THR A 221 12.40 -9.19 6.38
N GLU A 222 11.56 -10.09 5.85
CA GLU A 222 11.91 -10.91 4.70
C GLU A 222 10.71 -11.09 3.77
N ARG A 223 10.98 -11.35 2.49
CA ARG A 223 9.95 -11.63 1.48
C ARG A 223 9.88 -13.13 1.22
N SER A 224 8.70 -13.71 1.39
CA SER A 224 8.50 -15.15 1.26
C SER A 224 7.07 -15.49 0.84
N THR A 225 6.85 -16.72 0.36
CA THR A 225 5.52 -17.31 0.12
C THR A 225 5.05 -18.20 1.26
N VAL A 226 5.90 -18.48 2.27
CA VAL A 226 5.60 -19.41 3.37
C VAL A 226 4.25 -19.10 4.03
N LEU A 227 4.00 -17.83 4.35
CA LEU A 227 2.79 -17.43 5.06
C LEU A 227 1.54 -17.47 4.17
N ASP A 228 1.70 -17.26 2.86
CA ASP A 228 0.60 -17.44 1.90
C ASP A 228 0.24 -18.93 1.81
N ILE A 229 1.23 -19.81 1.67
CA ILE A 229 1.04 -21.25 1.60
C ILE A 229 0.40 -21.76 2.90
N ALA A 230 0.97 -21.43 4.07
CA ALA A 230 0.48 -21.85 5.37
C ALA A 230 -0.96 -21.39 5.62
N ARG A 231 -1.34 -20.20 5.14
CA ARG A 231 -2.70 -19.68 5.28
C ARG A 231 -3.65 -20.11 4.16
N GLY A 232 -3.17 -20.86 3.17
CA GLY A 232 -3.94 -21.24 1.98
C GLY A 232 -4.36 -20.04 1.11
N SER A 233 -3.60 -18.94 1.15
CA SER A 233 -3.82 -17.76 0.31
C SER A 233 -3.30 -18.02 -1.10
N ARG A 234 -4.13 -17.79 -2.12
CA ARG A 234 -3.82 -18.11 -3.53
C ARG A 234 -3.18 -16.95 -4.29
N TRP A 235 -2.21 -16.27 -3.67
CA TRP A 235 -1.52 -15.18 -4.32
C TRP A 235 -0.75 -15.66 -5.55
N PRO A 236 -0.77 -14.91 -6.68
CA PRO A 236 0.08 -15.22 -7.82
C PRO A 236 1.56 -15.29 -7.42
N ALA A 237 2.30 -16.29 -7.91
CA ALA A 237 3.69 -16.54 -7.51
C ALA A 237 4.65 -15.37 -7.80
N LYS A 238 4.25 -14.45 -8.69
CA LYS A 238 4.91 -13.17 -8.99
C LYS A 238 4.99 -12.24 -7.78
N TYR A 239 4.02 -12.32 -6.86
CA TYR A 239 3.89 -11.39 -5.75
C TYR A 239 4.01 -12.09 -4.38
N PRO A 240 5.20 -12.51 -3.92
CA PRO A 240 5.37 -12.92 -2.53
C PRO A 240 5.28 -11.73 -1.58
N ALA A 241 5.06 -12.00 -0.30
CA ALA A 241 4.84 -10.97 0.71
C ALA A 241 6.06 -10.71 1.59
N ARG A 242 6.31 -9.44 1.91
CA ARG A 242 7.28 -9.02 2.93
C ARG A 242 6.60 -8.83 4.29
N THR A 243 7.16 -9.46 5.32
CA THR A 243 6.70 -9.37 6.71
C THR A 243 7.87 -9.20 7.65
N LEU A 244 7.59 -8.72 8.88
CA LEU A 244 8.47 -9.02 10.01
C LEU A 244 8.53 -10.54 10.26
N GLY A 245 9.52 -10.96 11.05
CA GLY A 245 9.72 -12.34 11.47
C GLY A 245 8.45 -13.00 12.00
N HIS A 246 8.29 -14.28 11.70
CA HIS A 246 7.16 -15.11 12.08
C HIS A 246 7.65 -16.56 12.28
N PRO A 247 7.21 -17.30 13.31
CA PRO A 247 7.73 -18.65 13.59
C PRO A 247 7.67 -19.62 12.40
N TYR A 248 6.60 -19.54 11.59
CA TYR A 248 6.50 -20.32 10.35
C TYR A 248 7.56 -19.97 9.31
N LEU A 249 8.02 -18.72 9.23
CA LEU A 249 9.13 -18.37 8.34
C LEU A 249 10.40 -19.09 8.77
N ASP A 250 10.73 -19.08 10.06
CA ASP A 250 11.92 -19.77 10.57
C ASP A 250 11.84 -21.30 10.35
N GLN A 251 10.66 -21.89 10.52
CA GLN A 251 10.45 -23.32 10.32
C GLN A 251 10.55 -23.76 8.85
N TRP A 252 10.05 -22.94 7.93
CA TRP A 252 9.83 -23.32 6.53
C TRP A 252 10.72 -22.58 5.52
N ARG A 253 11.65 -21.73 5.98
CA ARG A 253 12.62 -21.04 5.10
C ARG A 253 13.40 -22.07 4.28
N GLY A 254 13.33 -21.95 2.96
CA GLY A 254 13.99 -22.88 2.02
C GLY A 254 13.29 -24.24 1.87
N ARG A 255 12.12 -24.42 2.51
CA ARG A 255 11.29 -25.64 2.48
C ARG A 255 9.87 -25.33 2.01
N GLU A 256 9.70 -24.28 1.21
CA GLU A 256 8.40 -23.81 0.71
C GLU A 256 7.70 -24.87 -0.13
N ALA A 257 8.45 -25.64 -0.91
CA ALA A 257 7.91 -26.73 -1.74
C ALA A 257 7.35 -27.88 -0.89
N GLU A 258 8.01 -28.20 0.24
CA GLU A 258 7.52 -29.21 1.18
C GLU A 258 6.22 -28.72 1.86
N LEU A 259 6.21 -27.47 2.32
CA LEU A 259 5.01 -26.85 2.91
C LEU A 259 3.84 -26.82 1.92
N ALA A 260 4.10 -26.51 0.64
CA ALA A 260 3.07 -26.45 -0.39
C ALA A 260 2.52 -27.84 -0.78
N ALA A 261 3.33 -28.88 -0.63
CA ALA A 261 2.92 -30.26 -0.90
C ALA A 261 2.16 -30.90 0.29
N ASP A 262 2.25 -30.33 1.49
CA ASP A 262 1.58 -30.84 2.68
C ASP A 262 0.08 -30.45 2.71
N PRO A 263 -0.85 -31.42 2.54
CA PRO A 263 -2.28 -31.14 2.57
C PRO A 263 -2.76 -30.66 3.95
N GLN A 264 -2.00 -30.94 5.02
CA GLN A 264 -2.33 -30.56 6.39
C GLN A 264 -1.76 -29.18 6.76
N ALA A 265 -0.89 -28.57 5.95
CA ALA A 265 -0.21 -27.31 6.26
C ALA A 265 -1.18 -26.21 6.75
N ARG A 266 -2.31 -26.05 6.07
CA ARG A 266 -3.32 -25.06 6.43
C ARG A 266 -3.98 -25.34 7.77
N GLN A 267 -4.35 -26.59 8.02
CA GLN A 267 -4.98 -26.98 9.28
C GLN A 267 -3.98 -26.89 10.43
N ASN A 268 -2.73 -27.29 10.23
CA ASN A 268 -1.65 -27.15 11.22
C ASN A 268 -1.47 -25.67 11.62
N TYR A 269 -1.45 -24.75 10.64
CA TYR A 269 -1.40 -23.31 10.93
C TYR A 269 -2.60 -22.85 11.75
N GLN A 270 -3.82 -23.28 11.39
CA GLN A 270 -5.03 -22.94 12.13
C GLN A 270 -5.02 -23.48 13.57
N ASP A 271 -4.52 -24.70 13.77
CA ASP A 271 -4.41 -25.34 15.08
C ASP A 271 -3.34 -24.65 15.96
N ASP A 272 -2.21 -24.24 15.38
CA ASP A 272 -1.17 -23.48 16.08
C ASP A 272 -1.66 -22.10 16.50
N VAL A 273 -2.46 -21.44 15.66
CA VAL A 273 -3.13 -20.18 15.99
C VAL A 273 -4.13 -20.39 17.12
N ALA A 274 -4.98 -21.42 17.04
CA ALA A 274 -5.99 -21.72 18.06
C ALA A 274 -5.36 -22.05 19.42
N ARG A 275 -4.17 -22.67 19.42
CA ARG A 275 -3.38 -22.95 20.63
C ARG A 275 -2.54 -21.76 21.13
N GLY A 276 -2.50 -20.67 20.38
CA GLY A 276 -1.65 -19.50 20.70
C GLY A 276 -0.16 -19.74 20.54
N THR A 277 0.24 -20.79 19.80
CA THR A 277 1.65 -21.10 19.50
C THR A 277 2.25 -20.10 18.52
N VAL A 278 1.44 -19.59 17.60
CA VAL A 278 1.82 -18.56 16.62
C VAL A 278 0.75 -17.47 16.53
N PRO A 279 1.11 -16.23 16.15
CA PRO A 279 0.11 -15.18 15.94
C PRO A 279 -0.79 -15.49 14.74
N PRO A 280 -2.09 -15.07 14.78
CA PRO A 280 -3.07 -15.36 13.73
C PRO A 280 -2.80 -14.61 12.41
N LEU A 281 -2.19 -13.45 12.49
CA LEU A 281 -1.96 -12.56 11.36
C LEU A 281 -0.48 -12.21 11.28
N PRO A 282 0.12 -12.30 10.09
CA PRO A 282 1.45 -11.76 9.85
C PRO A 282 1.48 -10.24 10.04
N VAL A 283 2.65 -9.74 10.42
CA VAL A 283 2.91 -8.30 10.45
C VAL A 283 3.51 -7.89 9.11
N TRP A 284 2.67 -7.49 8.17
CA TRP A 284 3.07 -6.95 6.87
C TRP A 284 3.78 -5.60 7.08
N ALA A 285 5.09 -5.55 6.83
CA ALA A 285 5.91 -4.36 7.08
C ALA A 285 7.05 -4.27 6.08
N GLY A 286 7.36 -3.05 5.64
CA GLY A 286 8.48 -2.76 4.73
C GLY A 286 9.80 -2.59 5.47
N GLU A 287 10.88 -2.46 4.71
CA GLU A 287 12.25 -2.37 5.26
C GLU A 287 12.51 -1.08 6.05
N ALA A 288 11.72 -0.02 5.82
CA ALA A 288 11.84 1.25 6.56
C ALA A 288 11.17 1.24 7.95
N VAL A 289 10.85 0.05 8.49
CA VAL A 289 10.14 -0.11 9.77
C VAL A 289 10.92 0.46 10.96
N ASP A 290 12.25 0.45 10.91
CA ASP A 290 13.11 1.03 11.96
C ASP A 290 13.06 2.56 12.04
N LEU A 291 12.46 3.23 11.06
CA LEU A 291 12.20 4.68 11.09
C LEU A 291 10.88 5.02 11.78
N ILE A 292 10.09 4.03 12.20
CA ILE A 292 8.77 4.19 12.80
C ILE A 292 8.87 3.99 14.31
N THR A 293 8.91 5.09 15.07
CA THR A 293 9.19 5.04 16.52
C THR A 293 8.06 5.59 17.40
N ASP A 294 6.92 5.93 16.83
CA ASP A 294 5.79 6.56 17.50
C ASP A 294 4.43 6.15 16.90
N LEU A 295 3.34 6.48 17.60
CA LEU A 295 1.96 6.14 17.23
C LEU A 295 1.05 7.40 17.24
N PRO A 296 1.22 8.33 16.28
CA PRO A 296 0.41 9.55 16.20
C PRO A 296 -0.98 9.26 15.62
N SER A 297 -1.86 10.28 15.60
CA SER A 297 -3.00 10.25 14.69
C SER A 297 -2.53 10.41 13.24
N ALA A 298 -3.25 9.80 12.29
CA ALA A 298 -2.91 9.96 10.89
C ALA A 298 -3.13 11.40 10.39
N ALA A 299 -4.09 12.12 10.98
CA ALA A 299 -4.36 13.53 10.66
C ALA A 299 -3.18 14.46 11.04
N GLU A 300 -2.45 14.14 12.11
CA GLU A 300 -1.24 14.89 12.52
C GLU A 300 0.02 14.40 11.81
N LEU A 301 0.07 13.12 11.46
CA LEU A 301 1.20 12.52 10.77
C LEU A 301 1.41 13.11 9.38
N VAL A 302 0.35 13.31 8.60
CA VAL A 302 0.46 13.89 7.24
C VAL A 302 1.19 15.24 7.22
N PRO A 303 0.77 16.28 7.97
CA PRO A 303 1.48 17.55 7.98
C PRO A 303 2.89 17.43 8.58
N THR A 304 3.12 16.49 9.50
CA THR A 304 4.46 16.20 10.03
C THR A 304 5.39 15.69 8.94
N LEU A 305 4.95 14.72 8.14
CA LEU A 305 5.70 14.20 6.99
C LEU A 305 5.98 15.31 5.96
N ALA A 306 4.99 16.17 5.69
CA ALA A 306 5.14 17.30 4.78
C ALA A 306 6.20 18.31 5.28
N ALA A 307 6.16 18.71 6.55
CA ALA A 307 7.15 19.61 7.12
C ALA A 307 8.57 19.02 7.09
N GLN A 308 8.73 17.74 7.44
CA GLN A 308 10.00 17.02 7.32
C GLN A 308 10.50 16.94 5.86
N THR A 309 9.58 16.86 4.90
CA THR A 309 9.90 16.86 3.46
C THR A 309 10.51 18.18 3.04
N GLU A 310 9.86 19.30 3.38
CA GLU A 310 10.37 20.64 3.08
C GLU A 310 11.74 20.90 3.72
N GLU A 311 11.94 20.44 4.96
CA GLU A 311 13.20 20.56 5.67
C GLU A 311 14.31 19.72 5.02
N ALA A 312 13.99 18.50 4.58
CA ALA A 312 14.94 17.63 3.87
C ALA A 312 15.35 18.23 2.51
N LEU A 313 14.41 18.74 1.72
CA LEU A 313 14.69 19.41 0.44
C LEU A 313 15.54 20.67 0.64
N THR A 314 15.20 21.50 1.64
CA THR A 314 15.97 22.71 1.98
C THR A 314 17.40 22.37 2.39
N ARG A 315 17.58 21.31 3.19
CA ARG A 315 18.91 20.86 3.62
C ARG A 315 19.73 20.33 2.46
N ALA A 316 19.13 19.61 1.51
CA ALA A 316 19.81 19.09 0.34
C ALA A 316 20.28 20.21 -0.60
N GLY A 317 19.44 21.23 -0.85
CA GLY A 317 19.78 22.35 -1.74
C GLY A 317 20.77 23.37 -1.17
N ARG A 318 21.13 23.28 0.11
CA ARG A 318 22.16 24.14 0.76
C ARG A 318 23.57 23.55 0.72
N ARG A 319 23.72 22.30 0.28
CA ARG A 319 25.01 21.64 0.12
C ARG A 319 25.53 21.83 -1.29
#